data_AF-A0A1C5JCK5-F1
#
_entry.id   AF-A0A1C5JCK5-F1
#
_cell.length_a   1.000
_cell.length_b   1.000
_cell.length_c   1.000
_cell.angle_alpha   90.00
_cell.angle_beta   90.00
_cell.angle_gamma   90.00
#
_symmetry.space_group_name_H-M   'P 1'
#
loop_
_entity.id
_entity.type
_entity.pdbx_description
1 polymer ?
#
loop_
_entity_poly.entity_id
_entity_poly.type
_entity_poly.pdbx_seq_one_letter_code
_entity_poly.pdbx_strand_id
1 'polypeptide(L)'
;MTSLSTAHRRDLLPYAVGAWALGYGALRLFWTVTGPPDFPPLGVDLVVFHGWPAVALCVAAGLVAVALARARRWRPALAVAGWAVCAALVAACALLLLDVVGLLILQPFAPSTAGAVAGRLGALTGAVLLHLALLAHRRRFRGDCAGCGRTGPVTGRPVEVPGWARIAAWVAVAGCLVRLAAQVAVGFDDVPLAQGASMVAFEVGFLLAGVLLPLALVHSWGRVWPVWVPLLAGRRVPRLLLLVPAAVFSVGLVGYFGVSLGQLAVQTATGTFDGEGRYPPAFFWTAELGYWVWGWGLGLAALDHHLRTRRRCPRCGR
;
A
#
# COMPACT_ATOMS: atom_id res chain seq x y z
N MET A 1 28.29 -3.61 21.51
CA MET A 1 27.05 -4.13 22.16
C MET A 1 25.76 -3.97 21.33
N THR A 2 25.73 -3.34 20.14
CA THR A 2 24.51 -3.11 19.33
C THR A 2 24.22 -4.17 18.24
N SER A 3 25.11 -5.13 17.99
CA SER A 3 24.93 -6.16 16.96
C SER A 3 24.02 -7.33 17.40
N LEU A 4 23.96 -7.62 18.71
CA LEU A 4 23.16 -8.71 19.29
C LEU A 4 21.64 -8.43 19.24
N SER A 5 21.19 -7.18 19.46
CA SER A 5 19.75 -6.87 19.53
C SER A 5 19.02 -7.01 18.20
N THR A 6 19.72 -6.84 17.08
CA THR A 6 19.12 -6.88 15.73
C THR A 6 19.10 -8.29 15.13
N ALA A 7 19.87 -9.24 15.66
CA ALA A 7 19.74 -10.66 15.31
C ALA A 7 18.53 -11.26 16.04
N HIS A 8 18.42 -11.01 17.35
CA HIS A 8 17.30 -11.48 18.18
C HIS A 8 15.94 -10.98 17.68
N ARG A 9 15.82 -9.71 17.27
CA ARG A 9 14.58 -9.16 16.67
C ARG A 9 14.11 -9.86 15.39
N ARG A 10 14.95 -10.59 14.66
CA ARG A 10 14.59 -11.21 13.37
C ARG A 10 13.99 -12.59 13.54
N ASP A 11 14.48 -13.33 14.53
CA ASP A 11 13.88 -14.61 14.89
C ASP A 11 12.49 -14.39 15.51
N LEU A 12 12.22 -13.20 16.06
CA LEU A 12 10.93 -12.81 16.62
C LEU A 12 9.84 -12.49 15.58
N LEU A 13 10.17 -12.17 14.33
CA LEU A 13 9.17 -11.74 13.34
C LEU A 13 8.12 -12.83 13.02
N PRO A 14 8.50 -14.10 12.74
CA PRO A 14 7.51 -15.17 12.60
C PRO A 14 6.65 -15.35 13.86
N TYR A 15 7.23 -15.23 15.07
CA TYR A 15 6.45 -15.32 16.30
C TYR A 15 5.48 -14.15 16.47
N ALA A 16 5.86 -12.94 16.07
CA ALA A 16 4.97 -11.77 16.07
C ALA A 16 3.80 -11.96 15.09
N VAL A 17 4.04 -12.55 13.91
CA VAL A 17 2.96 -12.92 12.98
C VAL A 17 2.05 -13.98 13.61
N GLY A 18 2.63 -14.99 14.28
CA GLY A 18 1.87 -16.01 15.00
C GLY A 18 0.99 -15.42 16.12
N ALA A 19 1.55 -14.52 16.94
CA ALA A 19 0.83 -13.83 18.01
C ALA A 19 -0.30 -12.95 17.46
N TRP A 20 -0.03 -12.21 16.37
CA TRP A 20 -1.06 -11.46 15.65
C TRP A 20 -2.16 -12.39 15.11
N ALA A 21 -1.79 -13.49 14.44
CA ALA A 21 -2.74 -14.43 13.87
C ALA A 21 -3.63 -15.07 14.94
N LEU A 22 -3.09 -15.35 16.13
CA LEU A 22 -3.86 -15.83 17.27
C LEU A 22 -4.81 -14.76 17.82
N GLY A 23 -4.29 -13.56 18.13
CA GLY A 23 -5.11 -12.51 18.74
C GLY A 23 -6.19 -11.96 17.80
N TYR A 24 -5.78 -11.53 16.61
CA TYR A 24 -6.70 -11.00 15.61
C TYR A 24 -7.59 -12.11 15.01
N GLY A 25 -7.06 -13.32 14.82
CA GLY A 25 -7.85 -14.47 14.38
C GLY A 25 -8.90 -14.89 15.41
N ALA A 26 -8.59 -14.85 16.71
CA ALA A 26 -9.57 -15.10 17.78
C ALA A 26 -10.67 -14.04 17.79
N LEU A 27 -10.31 -12.76 17.61
CA LEU A 27 -11.30 -11.68 17.46
C LEU A 27 -12.21 -11.92 16.25
N ARG A 28 -11.65 -12.28 15.10
CA ARG A 28 -12.40 -12.60 13.88
C ARG A 28 -13.31 -13.81 14.07
N LEU A 29 -12.81 -14.85 14.73
CA LEU A 29 -13.60 -16.04 15.04
C LEU A 29 -14.75 -15.70 15.98
N PHE A 30 -14.48 -14.93 17.03
CA PHE A 30 -15.48 -14.45 17.97
C PHE A 30 -16.60 -13.70 17.24
N TRP A 31 -16.27 -12.67 16.45
CA TRP A 31 -17.27 -11.94 15.65
C TRP A 31 -18.02 -12.80 14.64
N THR A 32 -17.36 -13.80 14.04
CA THR A 32 -18.02 -14.71 13.11
C THR A 32 -19.05 -15.61 13.82
N VAL A 33 -18.81 -15.97 15.09
CA VAL A 33 -19.68 -16.84 15.89
C VAL A 33 -20.78 -16.06 16.61
N THR A 34 -20.46 -14.92 17.22
CA THR A 34 -21.40 -14.15 18.06
C THR A 34 -22.18 -13.10 17.28
N GLY A 35 -21.81 -12.86 16.02
CA GLY A 35 -22.25 -11.70 15.25
C GLY A 35 -21.26 -10.54 15.44
N PRO A 36 -20.80 -9.90 14.34
CA PRO A 36 -19.98 -8.70 14.43
C PRO A 36 -20.82 -7.50 14.93
N PRO A 37 -20.17 -6.46 15.47
CA PRO A 37 -20.80 -5.15 15.60
C PRO A 37 -21.33 -4.67 14.24
N ASP A 38 -22.36 -3.83 14.27
CA ASP A 38 -22.80 -3.16 13.04
C ASP A 38 -21.76 -2.14 12.58
N PHE A 39 -21.40 -2.22 11.30
CA PHE A 39 -20.39 -1.39 10.66
C PHE A 39 -21.01 -0.63 9.48
N PRO A 40 -21.84 0.40 9.74
CA PRO A 40 -22.35 1.24 8.67
C PRO A 40 -21.20 1.77 7.78
N PRO A 41 -21.44 1.96 6.47
CA PRO A 41 -22.71 1.82 5.77
C PRO A 41 -22.79 0.43 5.10
N LEU A 42 -21.69 -0.32 5.15
CA LEU A 42 -21.44 -1.55 4.41
C LEU A 42 -21.87 -2.78 5.22
N GLY A 43 -22.12 -2.60 6.53
CA GLY A 43 -22.37 -3.69 7.49
C GLY A 43 -21.14 -4.55 7.80
N VAL A 44 -20.01 -4.30 7.11
CA VAL A 44 -18.78 -5.07 7.24
C VAL A 44 -17.57 -4.15 7.38
N ASP A 45 -16.60 -4.60 8.18
CA ASP A 45 -15.36 -3.88 8.38
C ASP A 45 -14.27 -4.21 7.35
N LEU A 46 -14.18 -5.48 6.93
CA LEU A 46 -13.30 -5.93 5.84
C LEU A 46 -14.09 -6.15 4.54
N VAL A 47 -13.41 -5.96 3.42
CA VAL A 47 -13.93 -6.26 2.06
C VAL A 47 -13.26 -7.49 1.50
N VAL A 48 -13.85 -8.15 0.49
CA VAL A 48 -13.35 -9.39 -0.15
C VAL A 48 -13.32 -10.62 0.79
N PHE A 49 -12.61 -10.53 1.92
CA PHE A 49 -12.47 -11.58 2.92
C PHE A 49 -13.00 -11.07 4.28
N HIS A 50 -14.27 -11.34 4.56
CA HIS A 50 -14.94 -11.07 5.84
C HIS A 50 -15.51 -12.38 6.41
N GLY A 51 -15.92 -12.41 7.68
CA GLY A 51 -16.43 -13.62 8.34
C GLY A 51 -15.44 -14.79 8.32
N TRP A 52 -15.91 -15.99 7.95
CA TRP A 52 -15.10 -17.21 7.86
C TRP A 52 -13.86 -17.09 6.97
N PRO A 53 -13.92 -16.53 5.75
CA PRO A 53 -12.73 -16.22 4.96
C PRO A 53 -11.66 -15.40 5.69
N ALA A 54 -12.04 -14.43 6.53
CA ALA A 54 -11.09 -13.65 7.32
C ALA A 54 -10.39 -14.50 8.39
N VAL A 55 -11.13 -15.42 9.03
CA VAL A 55 -10.57 -16.42 9.97
C VAL A 55 -9.58 -17.33 9.23
N ALA A 56 -9.96 -17.83 8.05
CA ALA A 56 -9.09 -18.67 7.23
C ALA A 56 -7.79 -17.96 6.83
N LEU A 57 -7.85 -16.66 6.50
CA LEU A 57 -6.65 -15.85 6.25
C LEU A 57 -5.74 -15.74 7.47
N CYS A 58 -6.30 -15.57 8.66
CA CYS A 58 -5.52 -15.52 9.90
C CYS A 58 -4.82 -16.87 10.16
N VAL A 59 -5.53 -17.98 9.97
CA VAL A 59 -4.97 -19.34 10.07
C VAL A 59 -3.85 -19.54 9.04
N ALA A 60 -4.08 -19.16 7.78
CA ALA A 60 -3.09 -19.26 6.72
C ALA A 60 -1.82 -18.44 7.05
N ALA A 61 -1.98 -17.21 7.57
CA ALA A 61 -0.86 -16.38 8.02
C ALA A 61 -0.09 -17.05 9.18
N GLY A 62 -0.79 -17.64 10.14
CA GLY A 62 -0.19 -18.41 11.23
C GLY A 62 0.60 -19.63 10.74
N LEU A 63 0.05 -20.40 9.80
CA LEU A 63 0.73 -21.55 9.19
C LEU A 63 1.99 -21.12 8.41
N VAL A 64 1.89 -20.04 7.64
CA VAL A 64 3.04 -19.45 6.95
C VAL A 64 4.10 -19.00 7.96
N ALA A 65 3.71 -18.36 9.07
CA ALA A 65 4.64 -17.94 10.11
C ALA A 65 5.41 -19.12 10.72
N VAL A 66 4.71 -20.20 11.08
CA VAL A 66 5.34 -21.43 11.59
C VAL A 66 6.28 -22.03 10.55
N ALA A 67 5.87 -22.08 9.28
CA ALA A 67 6.70 -22.59 8.20
C ALA A 67 7.96 -21.72 7.98
N LEU A 68 7.85 -20.39 8.05
CA LEU A 68 8.97 -19.46 7.94
C LEU A 68 9.95 -19.62 9.10
N ALA A 69 9.45 -19.84 10.33
CA ALA A 69 10.28 -20.08 11.51
C ALA A 69 11.05 -21.40 11.43
N ARG A 70 10.40 -22.46 10.93
CA ARG A 70 10.97 -23.82 10.84
C ARG A 70 11.80 -24.06 9.57
N ALA A 71 11.74 -23.17 8.59
CA ALA A 71 12.43 -23.36 7.33
C ALA A 71 13.95 -23.39 7.51
N ARG A 72 14.57 -24.54 7.18
CA ARG A 72 16.02 -24.72 7.17
C ARG A 72 16.68 -24.42 5.81
N ARG A 73 15.88 -24.37 4.75
CA ARG A 73 16.30 -24.12 3.37
C ARG A 73 15.35 -23.15 2.69
N TRP A 74 15.82 -22.48 1.65
CA TRP A 74 14.97 -21.67 0.77
C TRP A 74 13.87 -22.53 0.17
N ARG A 75 12.61 -22.09 0.29
CA ARG A 75 11.45 -22.73 -0.35
C ARG A 75 10.66 -21.67 -1.12
N PRO A 76 10.77 -21.61 -2.47
CA PRO A 76 10.08 -20.59 -3.25
C PRO A 76 8.56 -20.68 -3.08
N ALA A 77 7.99 -21.89 -2.98
CA ALA A 77 6.57 -22.10 -2.74
C ALA A 77 6.08 -21.45 -1.43
N LEU A 78 6.87 -21.51 -0.35
CA LEU A 78 6.53 -20.85 0.92
C LEU A 78 6.56 -19.33 0.78
N ALA A 79 7.53 -18.79 0.03
CA ALA A 79 7.58 -17.36 -0.26
C ALA A 79 6.36 -16.93 -1.06
N VAL A 80 6.01 -17.65 -2.14
CA VAL A 80 4.83 -17.38 -2.96
C VAL A 80 3.55 -17.43 -2.12
N ALA A 81 3.35 -18.49 -1.32
CA ALA A 81 2.20 -18.60 -0.43
C ALA A 81 2.13 -17.43 0.57
N GLY A 82 3.25 -17.06 1.19
CA GLY A 82 3.27 -15.92 2.10
C GLY A 82 2.96 -14.58 1.43
N TRP A 83 3.47 -14.34 0.22
CA TRP A 83 3.14 -13.14 -0.55
C TRP A 83 1.67 -13.13 -0.98
N ALA A 84 1.10 -14.28 -1.33
CA ALA A 84 -0.32 -14.41 -1.64
C ALA A 84 -1.20 -14.09 -0.42
N VAL A 85 -0.88 -14.64 0.76
CA VAL A 85 -1.59 -14.30 2.01
C VAL A 85 -1.44 -12.82 2.35
N CYS A 86 -0.24 -12.25 2.18
CA CYS A 86 -0.01 -10.82 2.37
C CYS A 86 -0.87 -9.97 1.42
N ALA A 87 -0.97 -10.35 0.14
CA ALA A 87 -1.80 -9.67 -0.84
C ALA A 87 -3.30 -9.79 -0.50
N ALA A 88 -3.74 -10.97 -0.05
CA ALA A 88 -5.12 -11.19 0.39
C ALA A 88 -5.48 -10.34 1.62
N LEU A 89 -4.57 -10.18 2.59
CA LEU A 89 -4.77 -9.29 3.74
C LEU A 89 -4.83 -7.82 3.33
N VAL A 90 -4.02 -7.38 2.36
CA VAL A 90 -4.10 -6.02 1.79
C VAL A 90 -5.42 -5.80 1.06
N ALA A 91 -5.87 -6.78 0.26
CA ALA A 91 -7.17 -6.74 -0.39
C ALA A 91 -8.31 -6.69 0.65
N ALA A 92 -8.15 -7.40 1.78
CA ALA A 92 -9.14 -7.40 2.85
C ALA A 92 -9.36 -6.03 3.49
N CYS A 93 -8.30 -5.21 3.56
CA CYS A 93 -8.34 -3.85 4.10
C CYS A 93 -8.33 -2.76 3.01
N ALA A 94 -8.74 -3.07 1.77
CA ALA A 94 -8.68 -2.14 0.65
C ALA A 94 -9.38 -0.78 0.90
N LEU A 95 -10.48 -0.78 1.65
CA LEU A 95 -11.21 0.45 2.02
C LEU A 95 -10.43 1.40 2.94
N LEU A 96 -9.31 0.95 3.53
CA LEU A 96 -8.48 1.80 4.38
C LEU A 96 -7.91 3.01 3.62
N LEU A 97 -7.74 2.90 2.29
CA LEU A 97 -7.39 4.06 1.47
C LEU A 97 -8.45 5.16 1.58
N LEU A 98 -9.73 4.80 1.51
CA LEU A 98 -10.83 5.76 1.59
C LEU A 98 -10.92 6.40 2.98
N ASP A 99 -10.66 5.62 4.04
CA ASP A 99 -10.59 6.16 5.41
C ASP A 99 -9.49 7.22 5.53
N VAL A 100 -8.30 6.94 4.98
CA VAL A 100 -7.17 7.87 4.98
C VAL A 100 -7.48 9.12 4.16
N VAL A 101 -8.04 8.96 2.96
CA VAL A 101 -8.40 10.10 2.10
C VAL A 101 -9.48 10.96 2.77
N GLY A 102 -10.53 10.34 3.34
CA GLY A 102 -11.58 11.03 4.09
C GLY A 102 -11.02 11.89 5.23
N LEU A 103 -10.10 11.32 6.02
CA LEU A 103 -9.42 12.06 7.08
C LEU A 103 -8.63 13.27 6.53
N LEU A 104 -7.93 13.11 5.40
CA LEU A 104 -7.10 14.16 4.80
C LEU A 104 -7.94 15.33 4.25
N ILE A 105 -9.13 15.06 3.73
CA ILE A 105 -9.99 16.11 3.15
C ILE A 105 -10.91 16.77 4.19
N LEU A 106 -10.69 16.49 5.49
CA LEU A 106 -11.50 16.99 6.62
C LEU A 106 -13.01 16.68 6.49
N GLN A 107 -13.34 15.77 5.59
CA GLN A 107 -14.63 15.11 5.48
C GLN A 107 -14.33 13.68 5.86
N PRO A 108 -14.21 13.35 7.18
CA PRO A 108 -14.25 11.96 7.57
C PRO A 108 -15.56 11.47 6.97
N PHE A 109 -15.47 10.68 5.90
CA PHE A 109 -16.65 10.09 5.31
C PHE A 109 -17.32 9.42 6.50
N ALA A 110 -18.46 9.95 6.93
CA ALA A 110 -19.40 9.22 7.73
C ALA A 110 -19.77 8.08 6.78
N PRO A 111 -19.02 6.97 6.88
CA PRO A 111 -19.71 5.91 7.56
C PRO A 111 -18.82 4.92 8.34
N SER A 112 -17.50 4.83 8.13
CA SER A 112 -16.71 3.79 8.81
C SER A 112 -16.58 4.08 10.31
N THR A 113 -17.28 3.30 11.12
CA THR A 113 -17.16 3.39 12.57
C THR A 113 -15.69 3.16 12.97
N ALA A 114 -15.26 3.71 14.11
CA ALA A 114 -13.91 3.50 14.62
C ALA A 114 -13.54 2.00 14.71
N GLY A 115 -14.55 1.14 14.94
CA GLY A 115 -14.41 -0.32 14.89
C GLY A 115 -14.06 -0.85 13.50
N ALA A 116 -14.68 -0.34 12.44
CA ALA A 116 -14.37 -0.74 11.06
C ALA A 116 -12.92 -0.36 10.67
N VAL A 117 -12.51 0.87 11.01
CA VAL A 117 -11.13 1.33 10.79
C VAL A 117 -10.14 0.49 11.61
N ALA A 118 -10.46 0.19 12.87
CA ALA A 118 -9.63 -0.67 13.72
C ALA A 118 -9.49 -2.08 13.14
N GLY A 119 -10.58 -2.65 12.60
CA GLY A 119 -10.57 -3.93 11.90
C GLY A 119 -9.63 -3.92 10.70
N ARG A 120 -9.71 -2.90 9.84
CA ARG A 120 -8.83 -2.72 8.68
C ARG A 120 -7.37 -2.52 9.07
N LEU A 121 -7.10 -1.72 10.11
CA LEU A 121 -5.76 -1.54 10.68
C LEU A 121 -5.20 -2.84 11.27
N GLY A 122 -6.06 -3.66 11.89
CA GLY A 122 -5.71 -5.00 12.37
C GLY A 122 -5.25 -5.91 11.23
N ALA A 123 -5.99 -5.96 10.13
CA ALA A 123 -5.59 -6.70 8.92
C ALA A 123 -4.28 -6.17 8.31
N LEU A 124 -4.16 -4.84 8.16
CA LEU A 124 -2.94 -4.21 7.63
C LEU A 124 -1.73 -4.51 8.51
N THR A 125 -1.89 -4.53 9.83
CA THR A 125 -0.82 -4.88 10.78
C THR A 125 -0.32 -6.30 10.50
N GLY A 126 -1.21 -7.26 10.27
CA GLY A 126 -0.85 -8.61 9.87
C GLY A 126 -0.11 -8.67 8.54
N ALA A 127 -0.59 -7.94 7.53
CA ALA A 127 0.08 -7.85 6.23
C ALA A 127 1.50 -7.30 6.38
N VAL A 128 1.69 -6.23 7.16
CA VAL A 128 3.00 -5.62 7.42
C VAL A 128 3.93 -6.57 8.17
N LEU A 129 3.46 -7.21 9.24
CA LEU A 129 4.25 -8.18 10.00
C LEU A 129 4.69 -9.36 9.12
N LEU A 130 3.76 -9.92 8.34
CA LEU A 130 4.03 -11.03 7.44
C LEU A 130 5.00 -10.61 6.32
N HIS A 131 4.81 -9.44 5.73
CA HIS A 131 5.73 -8.87 4.74
C HIS A 131 7.14 -8.73 5.31
N LEU A 132 7.29 -8.20 6.52
CA LEU A 132 8.59 -8.07 7.19
C LEU A 132 9.22 -9.44 7.47
N ALA A 133 8.44 -10.43 7.90
CA ALA A 133 8.90 -11.81 8.09
C ALA A 133 9.36 -12.44 6.76
N LEU A 134 8.63 -12.24 5.67
CA LEU A 134 9.00 -12.71 4.32
C LEU A 134 10.27 -12.04 3.80
N LEU A 135 10.42 -10.73 4.01
CA LEU A 135 11.66 -10.02 3.69
C LEU A 135 12.82 -10.54 4.51
N ALA A 136 12.65 -10.78 5.82
CA ALA A 136 13.68 -11.34 6.67
C ALA A 136 14.09 -12.76 6.21
N HIS A 137 13.11 -13.61 5.90
CA HIS A 137 13.33 -14.95 5.36
C HIS A 137 14.08 -14.90 4.02
N ARG A 138 13.66 -14.03 3.10
CA ARG A 138 14.32 -13.85 1.81
C ARG A 138 15.76 -13.33 1.98
N ARG A 139 16.02 -12.41 2.90
CA ARG A 139 17.38 -11.94 3.22
C ARG A 139 18.25 -13.03 3.82
N ARG A 140 17.69 -13.89 4.68
CA ARG A 140 18.39 -15.01 5.31
C ARG A 140 18.92 -16.01 4.28
N PHE A 141 18.16 -16.28 3.22
CA PHE A 141 18.50 -17.31 2.25
C PHE A 141 19.03 -16.81 0.90
N ARG A 142 18.79 -15.54 0.53
CA ARG A 142 19.20 -14.97 -0.76
C ARG A 142 20.05 -13.69 -0.68
N GLY A 143 20.29 -13.12 0.49
CA GLY A 143 21.08 -11.89 0.63
C GLY A 143 22.47 -12.15 1.19
N ASP A 144 23.51 -11.53 0.63
CA ASP A 144 24.88 -11.61 1.19
C ASP A 144 24.94 -11.03 2.60
N CYS A 145 24.16 -9.97 2.86
CA CYS A 145 24.00 -9.40 4.18
C CYS A 145 22.62 -9.72 4.75
N ALA A 146 22.58 -10.53 5.81
CA ALA A 146 21.35 -10.83 6.56
C ALA A 146 20.66 -9.56 7.12
N GLY A 147 21.39 -8.44 7.24
CA GLY A 147 20.85 -7.16 7.70
C GLY A 147 20.10 -6.37 6.64
N CYS A 148 20.81 -5.86 5.64
CA CYS A 148 20.24 -4.99 4.62
C CYS A 148 19.75 -5.75 3.37
N GLY A 149 20.09 -7.04 3.22
CA GLY A 149 19.73 -7.84 2.05
C GLY A 149 20.46 -7.46 0.77
N ARG A 150 21.55 -6.67 0.87
CA ARG A 150 22.33 -6.26 -0.31
C ARG A 150 23.16 -7.43 -0.80
N THR A 151 23.20 -7.60 -2.11
CA THR A 151 24.01 -8.58 -2.84
C THR A 151 25.04 -7.85 -3.69
N GLY A 152 26.20 -8.45 -3.93
CA GLY A 152 27.23 -7.92 -4.83
C GLY A 152 28.14 -6.84 -4.23
N PRO A 153 29.11 -6.34 -5.02
CA PRO A 153 30.17 -5.44 -4.55
C PRO A 153 29.64 -4.08 -4.06
N VAL A 154 30.47 -3.37 -3.29
CA VAL A 154 30.14 -2.02 -2.78
C VAL A 154 30.20 -1.04 -3.95
N THR A 155 29.09 -0.83 -4.64
CA THR A 155 28.98 0.23 -5.63
C THR A 155 28.68 1.55 -4.94
N GLY A 156 29.24 2.65 -5.45
CA GLY A 156 28.91 3.99 -5.01
C GLY A 156 27.41 4.26 -5.10
N ARG A 157 26.91 5.29 -4.41
CA ARG A 157 25.49 5.67 -4.51
C ARG A 157 25.16 5.99 -5.97
N PRO A 158 24.19 5.32 -6.62
CA PRO A 158 23.73 5.73 -7.93
C PRO A 158 23.16 7.15 -7.80
N VAL A 159 23.88 8.11 -8.38
CA VAL A 159 23.46 9.51 -8.42
C VAL A 159 22.31 9.65 -9.41
N GLU A 160 22.47 8.99 -10.56
CA GLU A 160 21.54 9.01 -11.68
C GLU A 160 20.28 8.18 -11.43
N VAL A 161 19.19 8.63 -12.06
CA VAL A 161 17.89 7.98 -12.00
C VAL A 161 17.77 7.09 -13.24
N PRO A 162 17.60 5.77 -13.07
CA PRO A 162 17.50 4.88 -14.21
C PRO A 162 16.26 5.23 -15.06
N GLY A 163 16.34 4.97 -16.36
CA GLY A 163 15.27 5.31 -17.31
C GLY A 163 13.91 4.70 -16.92
N TRP A 164 13.89 3.45 -16.46
CA TRP A 164 12.66 2.78 -16.02
C TRP A 164 11.99 3.47 -14.83
N ALA A 165 12.76 4.06 -13.90
CA ALA A 165 12.19 4.76 -12.75
C ALA A 165 11.56 6.09 -13.18
N ARG A 166 12.18 6.79 -14.14
CA ARG A 166 11.59 7.98 -14.77
C ARG A 166 10.31 7.64 -15.51
N ILE A 167 10.30 6.54 -16.28
CA ILE A 167 9.10 6.04 -16.96
C ILE A 167 8.02 5.72 -15.92
N ALA A 168 8.34 5.01 -14.83
CA ALA A 168 7.37 4.69 -13.79
C ALA A 168 6.73 5.93 -13.16
N ALA A 169 7.51 6.97 -12.87
CA ALA A 169 6.98 8.22 -12.36
C ALA A 169 6.05 8.91 -13.38
N TRP A 170 6.41 8.95 -14.66
CA TRP A 170 5.56 9.53 -15.70
C TRP A 170 4.31 8.69 -16.01
N VAL A 171 4.39 7.36 -15.91
CA VAL A 171 3.24 6.46 -15.96
C VAL A 171 2.30 6.75 -14.79
N ALA A 172 2.84 7.06 -13.62
CA ALA A 172 2.04 7.45 -12.46
C ALA A 172 1.25 8.74 -12.74
N VAL A 173 1.94 9.76 -13.28
CA VAL A 173 1.33 11.03 -13.70
C VAL A 173 0.29 10.80 -14.79
N ALA A 174 0.59 9.98 -15.80
CA ALA A 174 -0.32 9.66 -16.89
C ALA A 174 -1.59 8.98 -16.37
N GLY A 175 -1.49 8.02 -15.44
CA GLY A 175 -2.65 7.39 -14.82
C GLY A 175 -3.55 8.39 -14.08
N CYS A 176 -2.94 9.32 -13.35
CA CYS A 176 -3.63 10.44 -12.70
C CYS A 176 -4.37 11.33 -13.73
N LEU A 177 -3.69 11.72 -14.81
CA LEU A 177 -4.27 12.54 -15.88
C LEU A 177 -5.38 11.81 -16.65
N VAL A 178 -5.25 10.51 -16.91
CA VAL A 178 -6.29 9.68 -17.54
C VAL A 178 -7.54 9.65 -16.68
N ARG A 179 -7.39 9.49 -15.36
CA ARG A 179 -8.50 9.57 -14.41
C ARG A 179 -9.19 10.94 -14.44
N LEU A 180 -8.42 12.03 -14.52
CA LEU A 180 -8.98 13.38 -14.65
C LEU A 180 -9.70 13.58 -16.00
N ALA A 181 -9.10 13.12 -17.10
CA ALA A 181 -9.71 13.19 -18.43
C ALA A 181 -11.03 12.41 -18.48
N ALA A 182 -11.09 11.25 -17.83
CA ALA A 182 -12.34 10.50 -17.69
C ALA A 182 -13.42 11.30 -16.95
N GLN A 183 -13.04 12.07 -15.91
CA GLN A 183 -13.97 12.97 -15.20
C GLN A 183 -14.47 14.09 -16.10
N VAL A 184 -13.55 14.76 -16.81
CA VAL A 184 -13.88 15.87 -17.72
C VAL A 184 -14.84 15.40 -18.81
N ALA A 185 -14.66 14.18 -19.33
CA ALA A 185 -15.51 13.61 -20.38
C ALA A 185 -16.97 13.36 -19.94
N VAL A 186 -17.22 13.15 -18.64
CA VAL A 186 -18.57 12.89 -18.09
C VAL A 186 -19.17 14.10 -17.36
N GLY A 187 -18.43 15.21 -17.27
CA GLY A 187 -18.87 16.42 -16.57
C GLY A 187 -18.63 16.41 -15.06
N PHE A 188 -18.86 17.57 -14.44
CA PHE A 188 -18.68 17.80 -13.00
C PHE A 188 -19.99 18.11 -12.27
N ASP A 189 -21.12 18.01 -12.97
CA ASP A 189 -22.42 18.53 -12.52
C ASP A 189 -22.97 17.82 -11.26
N ASP A 190 -22.47 16.61 -10.96
CA ASP A 190 -22.90 15.76 -9.84
C ASP A 190 -21.79 15.44 -8.81
N VAL A 191 -20.68 16.19 -8.78
CA VAL A 191 -19.59 15.89 -7.83
C VAL A 191 -20.02 16.26 -6.39
N PRO A 192 -20.14 15.31 -5.45
CA PRO A 192 -20.63 15.58 -4.09
C PRO A 192 -19.72 16.51 -3.26
N LEU A 193 -18.50 16.78 -3.75
CA LEU A 193 -17.61 17.80 -3.20
C LEU A 193 -17.97 19.22 -3.71
N ALA A 194 -19.20 19.43 -4.15
CA ALA A 194 -19.70 20.75 -4.51
C ALA A 194 -19.73 21.66 -3.26
N GLN A 195 -18.65 22.42 -3.11
CA GLN A 195 -18.44 23.63 -2.29
C GLN A 195 -17.76 23.44 -0.92
N GLY A 196 -16.61 24.09 -0.75
CA GLY A 196 -15.93 24.28 0.54
C GLY A 196 -14.43 23.92 0.57
N ALA A 197 -13.83 24.00 1.75
CA ALA A 197 -12.40 23.72 1.97
C ALA A 197 -11.99 22.27 1.67
N SER A 198 -12.93 21.32 1.75
CA SER A 198 -12.70 19.90 1.47
C SER A 198 -12.44 19.63 -0.01
N MET A 199 -13.11 20.35 -0.92
CA MET A 199 -12.86 20.28 -2.37
C MET A 199 -11.45 20.75 -2.69
N VAL A 200 -11.06 21.91 -2.16
CA VAL A 200 -9.71 22.45 -2.34
C VAL A 200 -8.66 21.49 -1.76
N ALA A 201 -8.90 20.95 -0.56
CA ALA A 201 -8.01 19.97 0.04
C ALA A 201 -7.89 18.69 -0.81
N PHE A 202 -9.00 18.21 -1.38
CA PHE A 202 -9.00 17.07 -2.28
C PHE A 202 -8.22 17.35 -3.57
N GLU A 203 -8.51 18.44 -4.28
CA GLU A 203 -7.82 18.81 -5.53
C GLU A 203 -6.32 19.00 -5.32
N VAL A 204 -5.95 19.76 -4.28
CA VAL A 204 -4.55 19.97 -3.92
C VAL A 204 -3.90 18.64 -3.55
N GLY A 205 -4.52 17.85 -2.67
CA GLY A 205 -4.01 16.53 -2.29
C GLY A 205 -3.85 15.59 -3.48
N PHE A 206 -4.81 15.61 -4.41
CA PHE A 206 -4.82 14.81 -5.62
C PHE A 206 -3.67 15.19 -6.55
N LEU A 207 -3.44 16.48 -6.81
CA LEU A 207 -2.32 16.93 -7.63
C LEU A 207 -0.97 16.71 -6.94
N LEU A 208 -0.91 16.88 -5.61
CA LEU A 208 0.28 16.59 -4.82
C LEU A 208 0.64 15.11 -4.89
N ALA A 209 -0.32 14.20 -4.71
CA ALA A 209 -0.08 12.77 -4.74
C ALA A 209 0.09 12.22 -6.17
N GLY A 210 -0.62 12.80 -7.15
CA GLY A 210 -0.71 12.32 -8.52
C GLY A 210 0.34 12.87 -9.47
N VAL A 211 0.83 14.08 -9.22
CA VAL A 211 1.80 14.74 -10.09
C VAL A 211 3.09 15.05 -9.34
N LEU A 212 2.99 15.82 -8.25
CA LEU A 212 4.19 16.31 -7.56
C LEU A 212 4.97 15.16 -6.92
N LEU A 213 4.31 14.25 -6.21
CA LEU A 213 4.96 13.16 -5.49
C LEU A 213 5.72 12.18 -6.42
N PRO A 214 5.13 11.65 -7.52
CA PRO A 214 5.88 10.84 -8.47
C PRO A 214 7.11 11.56 -9.04
N LEU A 215 6.95 12.83 -9.43
CA LEU A 215 8.05 13.61 -9.99
C LEU A 215 9.13 13.91 -8.95
N ALA A 216 8.76 14.14 -7.68
CA ALA A 216 9.70 14.34 -6.57
C ALA A 216 10.60 13.12 -6.37
N LEU A 217 10.06 11.91 -6.56
CA LEU A 217 10.82 10.68 -6.36
C LEU A 217 11.98 10.54 -7.37
N VAL A 218 11.80 11.07 -8.58
CA VAL A 218 12.76 10.92 -9.69
C VAL A 218 13.59 12.17 -9.98
N HIS A 219 13.16 13.36 -9.58
CA HIS A 219 13.91 14.60 -9.82
C HIS A 219 14.77 15.03 -8.62
N SER A 220 15.75 15.89 -8.88
CA SER A 220 16.70 16.39 -7.87
C SER A 220 16.02 17.18 -6.75
N TRP A 221 14.94 17.89 -7.05
CA TRP A 221 14.22 18.72 -6.08
C TRP A 221 13.47 17.92 -5.00
N GLY A 222 13.21 16.63 -5.22
CA GLY A 222 12.72 15.74 -4.15
C GLY A 222 13.81 15.20 -3.23
N ARG A 223 15.08 15.54 -3.49
CA ARG A 223 16.21 15.23 -2.59
C ARG A 223 16.72 16.46 -1.86
N VAL A 224 16.71 17.60 -2.54
CA VAL A 224 17.17 18.88 -2.02
C VAL A 224 16.11 19.90 -2.34
N TRP A 225 15.63 20.61 -1.33
CA TRP A 225 14.65 21.67 -1.53
C TRP A 225 15.21 22.72 -2.50
N PRO A 226 14.44 23.10 -3.53
CA PRO A 226 14.91 24.05 -4.51
C PRO A 226 15.07 25.43 -3.87
N VAL A 227 15.97 26.23 -4.45
CA VAL A 227 16.40 27.52 -3.88
C VAL A 227 15.27 28.56 -3.74
N TRP A 228 14.16 28.38 -4.46
CA TRP A 228 12.99 29.24 -4.41
C TRP A 228 11.99 28.89 -3.29
N VAL A 229 12.20 27.81 -2.54
CA VAL A 229 11.35 27.48 -1.38
C VAL A 229 11.92 28.21 -0.15
N PRO A 230 11.29 29.31 0.31
CA PRO A 230 11.79 30.06 1.46
C PRO A 230 11.89 29.15 2.69
N LEU A 231 12.86 29.43 3.58
CA LEU A 231 13.16 28.69 4.83
C LEU A 231 13.75 27.27 4.66
N LEU A 232 13.55 26.60 3.53
CA LEU A 232 14.02 25.23 3.30
C LEU A 232 15.06 25.10 2.17
N ALA A 233 15.27 26.16 1.38
CA ALA A 233 16.25 26.23 0.30
C ALA A 233 17.58 25.53 0.64
N GLY A 234 18.00 24.60 -0.22
CA GLY A 234 19.28 23.88 -0.09
C GLY A 234 19.32 22.79 0.99
N ARG A 235 18.28 22.64 1.81
CA ARG A 235 18.20 21.54 2.80
C ARG A 235 17.84 20.23 2.13
N ARG A 236 18.29 19.12 2.71
CA ARG A 236 17.91 17.78 2.26
C ARG A 236 16.47 17.47 2.66
N VAL A 237 15.68 17.01 1.70
CA VAL A 237 14.31 16.53 1.96
C VAL A 237 14.39 15.25 2.82
N PRO A 238 13.67 15.17 3.94
CA PRO A 238 13.63 13.95 4.74
C PRO A 238 13.07 12.80 3.90
N ARG A 239 13.84 11.72 3.76
CA ARG A 239 13.47 10.57 2.93
C ARG A 239 12.09 9.98 3.25
N LEU A 240 11.72 9.94 4.53
CA LEU A 240 10.42 9.41 4.95
C LEU A 240 9.26 10.30 4.54
N LEU A 241 9.48 11.60 4.35
CA LEU A 241 8.47 12.55 3.91
C LEU A 241 7.91 12.18 2.53
N LEU A 242 8.74 11.64 1.64
CA LEU A 242 8.29 11.18 0.32
C LEU A 242 7.88 9.70 0.34
N LEU A 243 8.66 8.85 1.01
CA LEU A 243 8.42 7.40 0.95
C LEU A 243 7.17 6.94 1.69
N VAL A 244 6.81 7.57 2.80
CA VAL A 244 5.60 7.19 3.55
C VAL A 244 4.34 7.46 2.73
N PRO A 245 4.06 8.69 2.25
CA PRO A 245 2.89 8.91 1.43
C PRO A 245 2.94 8.12 0.12
N ALA A 246 4.11 7.99 -0.52
CA ALA A 246 4.21 7.19 -1.74
C ALA A 246 3.87 5.71 -1.51
N ALA A 247 4.29 5.12 -0.39
CA ALA A 247 3.94 3.75 -0.04
C ALA A 247 2.45 3.62 0.31
N VAL A 248 1.90 4.55 1.10
CA VAL A 248 0.49 4.54 1.49
C VAL A 248 -0.42 4.65 0.26
N PHE A 249 -0.19 5.64 -0.61
CA PHE A 249 -0.99 5.81 -1.83
C PHE A 249 -0.74 4.69 -2.83
N SER A 250 0.49 4.22 -3.02
CA SER A 250 0.73 3.09 -3.93
C SER A 250 0.01 1.82 -3.50
N VAL A 251 0.17 1.40 -2.23
CA VAL A 251 -0.47 0.18 -1.71
C VAL A 251 -1.98 0.35 -1.69
N GLY A 252 -2.48 1.51 -1.24
CA GLY A 252 -3.89 1.80 -1.20
C GLY A 252 -4.52 1.81 -2.60
N LEU A 253 -3.94 2.52 -3.57
CA LEU A 253 -4.46 2.60 -4.93
C LEU A 253 -4.44 1.23 -5.62
N VAL A 254 -3.33 0.49 -5.53
CA VAL A 254 -3.22 -0.84 -6.14
C VAL A 254 -4.19 -1.83 -5.48
N GLY A 255 -4.33 -1.79 -4.15
CA GLY A 255 -5.23 -2.66 -3.40
C GLY A 255 -6.70 -2.36 -3.67
N TYR A 256 -7.12 -1.11 -3.48
CA TYR A 256 -8.51 -0.68 -3.64
C TYR A 256 -8.99 -0.79 -5.09
N PHE A 257 -8.29 -0.15 -6.02
CA PHE A 257 -8.69 -0.20 -7.42
C PHE A 257 -8.39 -1.55 -8.07
N GLY A 258 -7.47 -2.36 -7.54
CA GLY A 258 -7.31 -3.74 -7.97
C GLY A 258 -8.52 -4.62 -7.63
N VAL A 259 -9.10 -4.44 -6.45
CA VAL A 259 -10.36 -5.10 -6.07
C VAL A 259 -11.52 -4.59 -6.92
N SER A 260 -11.64 -3.26 -7.08
CA SER A 260 -12.67 -2.62 -7.90
C SER A 260 -12.64 -3.13 -9.34
N LEU A 261 -11.46 -3.17 -9.97
CA LEU A 261 -11.30 -3.68 -11.34
C LEU A 261 -11.68 -5.15 -11.46
N GLY A 262 -11.38 -5.97 -10.45
CA GLY A 262 -11.80 -7.37 -10.42
C GLY A 262 -13.33 -7.50 -10.37
N GLN A 263 -13.99 -6.68 -9.56
CA GLN A 263 -15.45 -6.64 -9.47
C GLN A 263 -16.07 -6.14 -10.78
N LEU A 264 -15.53 -5.05 -11.35
CA LEU A 264 -15.96 -4.49 -12.63
C LEU A 264 -15.80 -5.51 -13.76
N ALA A 265 -14.70 -6.27 -13.78
CA ALA A 265 -14.47 -7.33 -14.76
C ALA A 265 -15.53 -8.43 -14.66
N VAL A 266 -15.84 -8.88 -13.45
CA VAL A 266 -16.89 -9.90 -13.21
C VAL A 266 -18.24 -9.36 -13.66
N GLN A 267 -18.63 -8.16 -13.21
CA GLN A 267 -19.91 -7.52 -13.56
C GLN A 267 -20.08 -7.30 -15.07
N THR A 268 -19.00 -6.88 -15.75
CA THR A 268 -18.98 -6.71 -17.20
C THR A 268 -19.17 -8.06 -17.91
N ALA A 269 -18.52 -9.13 -17.43
CA ALA A 269 -18.60 -10.47 -18.01
C ALA A 269 -19.95 -11.14 -17.77
N THR A 270 -20.58 -10.91 -16.61
CA THR A 270 -21.90 -11.46 -16.26
C THR A 270 -23.06 -10.61 -16.76
N GLY A 271 -22.79 -9.43 -17.33
CA GLY A 271 -23.82 -8.47 -17.74
C GLY A 271 -24.61 -7.89 -16.57
N THR A 272 -24.12 -8.01 -15.34
CA THR A 272 -24.77 -7.51 -14.12
C THR A 272 -24.28 -6.12 -13.72
N PHE A 273 -23.62 -5.41 -14.63
CA PHE A 273 -23.18 -4.04 -14.38
C PHE A 273 -24.39 -3.11 -14.41
N ASP A 274 -24.85 -2.69 -13.23
CA ASP A 274 -25.77 -1.59 -13.03
C ASP A 274 -24.97 -0.38 -12.55
N GLY A 275 -24.48 0.44 -13.48
CA GLY A 275 -23.75 1.68 -13.14
C GLY A 275 -24.60 2.76 -12.47
N GLU A 276 -25.60 2.37 -11.67
CA GLU A 276 -26.69 3.15 -11.08
C GLU A 276 -27.36 4.11 -12.08
N GLY A 277 -27.21 3.85 -13.38
CA GLY A 277 -27.55 4.79 -14.46
C GLY A 277 -26.73 6.09 -14.50
N ARG A 278 -25.78 6.30 -13.58
CA ARG A 278 -25.07 7.57 -13.39
C ARG A 278 -23.89 7.75 -14.35
N TYR A 279 -23.08 6.72 -14.57
CA TYR A 279 -21.93 6.80 -15.48
C TYR A 279 -21.83 5.55 -16.36
N PRO A 280 -21.37 5.70 -17.62
CA PRO A 280 -21.22 4.58 -18.54
C PRO A 280 -20.10 3.62 -18.08
N PRO A 281 -20.14 2.32 -18.44
CA PRO A 281 -19.09 1.35 -18.09
C PRO A 281 -17.68 1.81 -18.51
N ALA A 282 -17.58 2.51 -19.65
CA ALA A 282 -16.32 3.05 -20.16
C ALA A 282 -15.65 4.05 -19.21
N PHE A 283 -16.45 4.83 -18.46
CA PHE A 283 -15.93 5.74 -17.44
C PHE A 283 -15.25 4.95 -16.33
N PHE A 284 -15.91 3.94 -15.76
CA PHE A 284 -15.35 3.13 -14.67
C PHE A 284 -14.08 2.41 -15.11
N TRP A 285 -14.09 1.78 -16.28
CA TRP A 285 -12.88 1.14 -16.81
C TRP A 285 -11.73 2.12 -16.96
N THR A 286 -11.98 3.30 -17.51
CA THR A 286 -10.92 4.31 -17.72
C THR A 286 -10.42 4.88 -16.38
N ALA A 287 -11.33 5.25 -15.48
CA ALA A 287 -11.03 5.85 -14.21
C ALA A 287 -10.29 4.89 -13.28
N GLU A 288 -10.79 3.66 -13.12
CA GLU A 288 -10.18 2.65 -12.26
C GLU A 288 -8.82 2.20 -12.76
N LEU A 289 -8.67 1.98 -14.08
CA LEU A 289 -7.36 1.70 -14.67
C LEU A 289 -6.38 2.86 -14.47
N GLY A 290 -6.85 4.10 -14.63
CA GLY A 290 -6.04 5.30 -14.37
C GLY A 290 -5.47 5.32 -12.95
N TYR A 291 -6.30 5.07 -11.93
CA TYR A 291 -5.84 4.97 -10.55
C TYR A 291 -4.91 3.79 -10.30
N TRP A 292 -5.20 2.63 -10.88
CA TRP A 292 -4.41 1.42 -10.67
C TRP A 292 -3.00 1.56 -11.28
N VAL A 293 -2.92 2.14 -12.48
CA VAL A 293 -1.67 2.50 -13.15
C VAL A 293 -0.91 3.57 -12.35
N TRP A 294 -1.62 4.57 -11.82
CA TRP A 294 -1.03 5.55 -10.91
C TRP A 294 -0.37 4.90 -9.69
N GLY A 295 -1.08 4.00 -9.01
CA GLY A 295 -0.57 3.27 -7.85
C GLY A 295 0.69 2.46 -8.14
N TRP A 296 0.74 1.73 -9.27
CA TRP A 296 1.92 0.95 -9.68
C TRP A 296 3.11 1.84 -10.05
N GLY A 297 2.89 2.87 -10.86
CA GLY A 297 3.93 3.81 -11.26
C GLY A 297 4.57 4.49 -10.05
N LEU A 298 3.75 4.94 -9.10
CA LEU A 298 4.19 5.55 -7.85
C LEU A 298 4.99 4.58 -6.99
N GLY A 299 4.55 3.33 -6.87
CA GLY A 299 5.25 2.29 -6.10
C GLY A 299 6.63 1.95 -6.66
N LEU A 300 6.74 1.82 -7.98
CA LEU A 300 8.00 1.56 -8.66
C LEU A 300 8.98 2.74 -8.54
N ALA A 301 8.50 3.97 -8.71
CA ALA A 301 9.30 5.18 -8.48
C ALA A 301 9.76 5.28 -7.02
N ALA A 302 8.88 4.95 -6.06
CA ALA A 302 9.20 4.93 -4.64
C ALA A 302 10.24 3.86 -4.29
N LEU A 303 10.18 2.70 -4.94
CA LEU A 303 11.18 1.64 -4.78
C LEU A 303 12.56 2.09 -5.23
N ASP A 304 12.68 2.69 -6.43
CA ASP A 304 13.94 3.29 -6.90
C ASP A 304 14.45 4.35 -5.94
N HIS A 305 13.59 5.32 -5.60
CA HIS A 305 13.96 6.41 -4.69
C HIS A 305 14.44 5.83 -3.36
N HIS A 306 13.73 4.85 -2.82
CA HIS A 306 14.10 4.14 -1.60
C HIS A 306 15.47 3.48 -1.76
N LEU A 307 15.73 2.75 -2.84
CA LEU A 307 17.01 2.07 -3.10
C LEU A 307 18.18 3.05 -3.16
N ARG A 308 18.06 4.14 -3.92
CA ARG A 308 19.14 5.13 -4.07
C ARG A 308 19.39 5.95 -2.81
N THR A 309 18.35 6.20 -2.00
CA THR A 309 18.45 6.99 -0.76
C THR A 309 18.70 6.16 0.50
N ARG A 310 18.87 4.83 0.41
CA ARG A 310 19.20 4.01 1.58
C ARG A 310 20.50 4.52 2.24
N ARG A 311 20.52 4.49 3.58
CA ARG A 311 21.75 4.72 4.35
C ARG A 311 22.67 3.51 4.21
N ARG A 312 23.97 3.73 4.37
CA ARG A 312 24.95 2.64 4.47
C ARG A 312 24.56 1.72 5.62
N CYS A 313 24.62 0.42 5.40
CA CYS A 313 24.31 -0.57 6.40
C CYS A 313 25.43 -0.59 7.44
N PRO A 314 25.13 -0.44 8.74
CA PRO A 314 26.16 -0.49 9.78
C PRO A 314 26.81 -1.87 9.92
N ARG A 315 26.20 -2.94 9.37
CA ARG A 315 26.73 -4.31 9.47
C ARG A 315 27.73 -4.69 8.38
N CYS A 316 27.48 -4.27 7.13
CA CYS A 316 28.34 -4.62 6.01
C CYS A 316 29.02 -3.41 5.35
N GLY A 317 28.81 -2.20 5.87
CA GLY A 317 29.36 -0.94 5.33
C GLY A 317 28.76 -0.49 3.99
N ARG A 318 27.99 -1.36 3.33
CA ARG A 318 27.35 -1.12 2.03
C ARG A 318 26.21 -0.12 2.17
#